data_AF-A0A7S0H2N6-F1
#
_entry.id   AF-A0A7S0H2N6-F1
#
_cell.length_a   1.000
_cell.length_b   1.000
_cell.length_c   1.000
_cell.angle_alpha   90.00
_cell.angle_beta   90.00
_cell.angle_gamma   90.00
#
_symmetry.space_group_name_H-M   'P 1'
#
loop_
_entity.id
_entity.type
_entity.pdbx_description
1 polymer ?
#
loop_
_entity_poly.entity_id
_entity_poly.type
_entity_poly.pdbx_seq_one_letter_code
_entity_poly.pdbx_strand_id
1 'polypeptide(L)'
;MLAPLAGDYFIYVACIATVCKALCGVAAGATKAALTGHFALNNNSADVQAKETSQETFVTLIGLVLGSFLASYTTDSPFQAWGWFLVLTVIHMISNTKGVRCLRIPSLSQTRFRILFDRYIIDKPLLSVEEMSVVEPIFLPLLEGFYKEDIEIGSNFLDCFPHKSEWMRLRAIYKGERYIVKKKSQNMRDKRLTVILLAGASDIDISKSYFNALSLRSQFLPITK
;
A
#
# COMPACT_ATOMS: atom_id res chain seq x y z
N MET A 1 3.03 -8.04 26.09
CA MET A 1 1.76 -8.19 26.84
C MET A 1 1.37 -9.66 27.03
N LEU A 2 1.50 -10.53 26.03
CA LEU A 2 1.14 -11.96 26.14
C LEU A 2 2.21 -12.86 26.78
N ALA A 3 3.50 -12.56 26.60
CA ALA A 3 4.59 -13.44 27.06
C ALA A 3 4.51 -13.82 28.56
N PRO A 4 4.22 -12.89 29.50
CA PRO A 4 4.10 -13.24 30.92
C PRO A 4 2.96 -14.21 31.24
N LEU A 5 1.96 -14.36 30.36
CA LEU A 5 0.83 -15.28 30.53
C LEU A 5 1.09 -16.65 29.90
N ALA A 6 2.22 -16.83 29.20
CA ALA A 6 2.51 -18.03 28.42
C ALA A 6 3.18 -19.16 29.22
N GLY A 7 3.42 -18.96 30.53
CA GLY A 7 4.05 -19.97 31.41
C GLY A 7 5.36 -20.50 30.84
N ASP A 8 5.46 -21.83 30.68
CA ASP A 8 6.63 -22.53 30.15
C ASP A 8 7.01 -22.10 28.72
N TYR A 9 6.08 -21.54 27.96
CA TYR A 9 6.32 -21.05 26.61
C TYR A 9 6.82 -19.59 26.55
N PHE A 10 7.06 -18.95 27.70
CA PHE A 10 7.48 -17.56 27.80
C PHE A 10 8.58 -17.20 26.80
N ILE A 11 9.64 -18.01 26.76
CA ILE A 11 10.81 -17.73 25.93
C ILE A 11 10.47 -17.74 24.43
N TYR A 12 9.64 -18.68 23.97
CA TYR A 12 9.22 -18.76 22.58
C TYR A 12 8.36 -17.55 22.19
N VAL A 13 7.40 -17.18 23.05
CA VAL A 13 6.54 -16.01 22.81
C VAL A 13 7.35 -14.71 22.82
N ALA A 14 8.33 -14.58 23.72
CA ALA A 14 9.22 -13.43 23.78
C ALA A 14 10.13 -13.31 22.55
N CYS A 15 10.66 -14.44 22.06
CA CYS A 15 11.45 -14.49 20.82
C CYS A 15 10.60 -14.06 19.62
N ILE A 16 9.40 -14.61 19.45
CA ILE A 16 8.48 -14.22 18.36
C ILE A 16 8.15 -12.73 18.45
N ALA A 17 7.85 -12.22 19.65
CA ALA A 17 7.59 -10.80 19.86
C ALA A 17 8.78 -9.91 19.43
N THR A 18 10.01 -10.35 19.71
CA THR A 18 11.23 -9.63 19.32
C THR A 18 11.44 -9.65 17.81
N VAL A 19 11.18 -10.78 17.15
CA VAL A 19 11.20 -10.88 15.68
C VAL A 19 10.16 -9.94 15.06
N CYS A 20 8.92 -9.96 15.54
CA CYS A 20 7.87 -9.05 15.07
C CYS A 20 8.26 -7.58 15.26
N LYS A 21 8.85 -7.24 16.41
CA LYS A 21 9.36 -5.88 16.69
C LYS A 21 10.45 -5.47 15.69
N ALA A 22 11.40 -6.36 15.41
CA ALA A 22 12.46 -6.11 14.44
C ALA A 22 11.91 -5.92 13.02
N LEU A 23 10.99 -6.79 12.57
CA LEU A 23 10.34 -6.66 11.26
C LEU A 23 9.56 -5.34 11.13
N CYS A 24 8.82 -4.97 12.18
CA CYS A 24 8.13 -3.68 12.23
C CYS A 24 9.11 -2.51 12.14
N GLY A 25 10.23 -2.56 12.87
CA GLY A 25 11.30 -1.56 12.82
C GLY A 25 11.93 -1.41 11.44
N VAL A 26 12.21 -2.52 10.75
CA VAL A 26 12.74 -2.51 9.38
C VAL A 26 11.74 -1.88 8.41
N ALA A 27 10.46 -2.27 8.48
CA ALA A 27 9.41 -1.71 7.63
C ALA A 27 9.21 -0.20 7.87
N ALA A 28 9.20 0.22 9.15
CA ALA A 28 9.14 1.62 9.53
C ALA A 28 10.35 2.40 9.02
N GLY A 29 11.56 1.87 9.19
CA GLY A 29 12.81 2.48 8.72
C GLY A 29 12.86 2.64 7.20
N ALA A 30 12.44 1.62 6.45
CA ALA A 30 12.36 1.70 4.98
C ALA A 30 11.35 2.76 4.52
N THR A 31 10.17 2.80 5.14
CA THR A 31 9.14 3.81 4.85
C THR A 31 9.66 5.21 5.16
N LYS A 32 10.29 5.38 6.32
CA LYS A 32 10.91 6.64 6.75
C LYS A 32 11.99 7.10 5.76
N ALA A 33 12.88 6.21 5.31
CA ALA A 33 13.90 6.55 4.32
C ALA A 33 13.28 7.02 2.99
N ALA A 34 12.22 6.35 2.52
CA ALA A 34 11.49 6.77 1.32
C ALA A 34 10.85 8.17 1.50
N LEU A 35 10.27 8.45 2.67
CA LEU A 35 9.71 9.76 3.00
C LEU A 35 10.79 10.85 3.11
N THR A 36 11.94 10.54 3.72
CA THR A 36 13.09 11.45 3.74
C THR A 36 13.53 11.78 2.32
N GLY A 37 13.58 10.79 1.43
CA GLY A 37 13.86 11.01 0.01
C GLY A 37 12.81 11.88 -0.68
N HIS A 38 11.52 11.68 -0.36
CA HIS A 38 10.42 12.50 -0.89
C HIS A 38 10.49 13.97 -0.44
N PHE A 39 10.88 14.22 0.82
CA PHE A 39 11.01 15.58 1.35
C PHE A 39 12.35 16.25 1.02
N ALA A 40 13.34 15.50 0.52
CA ALA A 40 14.60 16.05 0.08
C ALA A 40 14.44 16.72 -1.29
N LEU A 41 14.56 18.06 -1.33
CA LEU A 41 14.40 18.84 -2.55
C LEU A 41 15.73 19.08 -3.29
N ASN A 42 16.87 19.10 -2.59
CA ASN A 42 18.17 19.50 -3.16
C ASN A 42 19.34 18.76 -2.51
N ASN A 43 19.45 17.44 -2.72
CA ASN A 43 20.49 16.59 -2.08
C ASN A 43 20.62 16.81 -0.56
N ASN A 44 19.53 17.25 0.08
CA ASN A 44 19.48 17.64 1.48
C ASN A 44 18.84 16.56 2.35
N SER A 45 18.85 15.30 1.88
CA SER A 45 18.30 14.15 2.61
C SER A 45 18.94 13.99 3.98
N ALA A 46 20.24 14.29 4.12
CA ALA A 46 20.93 14.25 5.40
C ALA A 46 20.42 15.32 6.40
N ASP A 47 20.12 16.53 5.93
CA ASP A 47 19.56 17.60 6.79
C ASP A 47 18.12 17.26 7.21
N VAL A 48 17.30 16.77 6.28
CA VAL A 48 15.95 16.29 6.57
C VAL A 48 16.00 15.16 7.60
N GLN A 49 16.87 14.17 7.41
CA GLN A 49 17.05 13.05 8.32
C GLN A 49 17.53 13.50 9.70
N ALA A 50 18.46 14.45 9.79
CA ALA A 50 18.97 14.96 11.06
C ALA A 50 17.88 15.66 11.87
N LYS A 51 17.06 16.50 11.22
CA LYS A 51 15.92 17.18 11.86
C LYS A 51 14.88 16.18 12.38
N GLU A 52 14.52 15.22 11.54
CA GLU A 52 13.50 14.23 11.87
C GLU A 52 13.97 13.24 12.94
N THR A 53 15.24 12.82 12.92
CA THR A 53 15.84 12.01 13.99
C THR A 53 15.89 12.75 15.34
N SER A 54 16.16 14.07 15.31
CA SER A 54 16.13 14.89 16.53
C SER A 54 14.72 14.96 17.12
N GLN A 55 13.70 15.12 16.26
CA GLN A 55 12.30 15.09 16.68
C GLN A 55 11.90 13.72 17.23
N GLU A 56 12.27 12.63 16.56
CA GLU A 56 12.00 11.27 17.02
C GLU A 56 12.63 11.01 18.39
N THR A 57 13.89 11.43 18.59
CA THR A 57 14.58 11.28 19.86
C THR A 57 13.86 12.04 20.97
N PHE A 58 13.52 13.31 20.73
CA PHE A 58 12.82 14.14 21.70
C PHE A 58 11.45 13.55 22.09
N VAL A 59 10.65 13.15 21.10
CA VAL A 59 9.34 12.52 21.33
C VAL A 59 9.49 11.17 22.03
N THR A 60 10.53 10.39 21.70
CA THR A 60 10.83 9.12 22.36
C THR A 60 11.17 9.32 23.84
N LEU A 61 11.97 10.35 24.17
CA LEU A 61 12.28 10.68 25.56
C LEU A 61 11.02 11.01 26.37
N ILE A 62 10.14 11.85 25.81
CA ILE A 62 8.83 12.16 26.43
C ILE A 62 8.00 10.87 26.59
N GLY A 63 7.95 10.05 25.53
CA GLY A 63 7.23 8.78 25.53
C GLY A 63 7.76 7.80 26.58
N LEU A 64 9.07 7.74 26.80
CA LEU A 64 9.69 6.91 27.84
C LEU A 64 9.32 7.40 29.24
N VAL A 65 9.34 8.71 29.48
CA VAL A 65 8.93 9.28 30.77
C VAL A 65 7.46 8.96 31.05
N LEU A 66 6.57 9.30 30.13
CA LEU A 66 5.12 9.04 30.27
C LEU A 66 4.82 7.54 30.36
N GLY A 67 5.47 6.73 29.52
CA GLY A 67 5.33 5.28 29.51
C GLY A 67 5.80 4.63 30.80
N SER A 68 6.85 5.15 31.42
CA SER A 68 7.34 4.66 32.73
C SER A 68 6.34 4.95 33.83
N PHE A 69 5.77 6.17 33.89
CA PHE A 69 4.70 6.49 34.84
C PHE A 69 3.47 5.59 34.63
N LEU A 70 3.07 5.38 33.38
CA LEU A 70 1.92 4.52 33.06
C LEU A 70 2.18 3.05 33.39
N ALA A 71 3.41 2.55 33.16
CA ALA A 71 3.81 1.20 33.54
C ALA A 71 3.74 1.01 35.06
N SER A 72 4.27 1.95 35.84
CA SER A 72 4.17 1.92 37.31
C SER A 72 2.71 1.92 37.78
N TYR A 73 1.84 2.72 37.13
CA TYR A 73 0.41 2.76 37.46
C TYR A 73 -0.34 1.46 37.12
N THR A 74 0.08 0.75 36.06
CA THR A 74 -0.62 -0.44 35.56
C THR A 74 0.01 -1.77 35.99
N THR A 75 1.07 -1.73 36.81
CA THR A 75 1.89 -2.91 37.19
C THR A 75 1.04 -4.02 37.83
N ASP A 76 0.09 -3.67 38.69
CA ASP A 76 -0.68 -4.64 39.47
C ASP A 76 -1.93 -5.17 38.75
N SER A 77 -2.24 -4.66 37.55
CA SER A 77 -3.45 -5.04 36.81
C SER A 77 -3.19 -5.28 35.33
N PRO A 78 -3.07 -6.55 34.91
CA PRO A 78 -2.96 -6.91 33.50
C PRO A 78 -4.11 -6.36 32.66
N PHE A 79 -5.33 -6.30 33.23
CA PHE A 79 -6.49 -5.74 32.54
C PHE A 79 -6.32 -4.26 32.21
N GLN A 80 -5.84 -3.44 33.17
CA GLN A 80 -5.56 -2.03 32.92
C GLN A 80 -4.42 -1.85 31.91
N ALA A 81 -3.37 -2.67 32.00
CA ALA A 81 -2.27 -2.64 31.06
C ALA A 81 -2.72 -2.94 29.62
N TRP A 82 -3.60 -3.95 29.44
CA TRP A 82 -4.23 -4.25 28.15
C TRP A 82 -5.18 -3.13 27.67
N GLY A 83 -5.97 -2.55 28.57
CA GLY A 83 -6.85 -1.42 28.24
C GLY A 83 -6.08 -0.23 27.69
N TRP A 84 -5.02 0.19 28.39
CA TRP A 84 -4.14 1.26 27.93
C TRP A 84 -3.39 0.91 26.66
N PHE A 85 -2.90 -0.32 26.53
CA PHE A 85 -2.28 -0.79 25.30
C PHE A 85 -3.22 -0.65 24.09
N LEU A 86 -4.49 -1.05 24.21
CA LEU A 86 -5.48 -0.91 23.15
C LEU A 86 -5.75 0.57 22.82
N VAL A 87 -5.96 1.41 23.82
CA VAL A 87 -6.18 2.85 23.63
C VAL A 87 -5.01 3.51 22.91
N LEU A 88 -3.78 3.28 23.39
CA LEU A 88 -2.57 3.83 22.78
C LEU A 88 -2.34 3.30 21.37
N THR A 89 -2.67 2.03 21.11
CA THR A 89 -2.60 1.44 19.76
C THR A 89 -3.58 2.12 18.81
N VAL A 90 -4.83 2.37 19.25
CA VAL A 90 -5.82 3.09 18.44
C VAL A 90 -5.35 4.52 18.16
N ILE A 91 -4.85 5.23 19.17
CA ILE A 91 -4.31 6.58 19.01
C ILE A 91 -3.13 6.58 18.02
N HIS A 92 -2.20 5.63 18.17
CA HIS A 92 -1.07 5.47 17.25
C HIS A 92 -1.55 5.26 15.81
N MET A 93 -2.54 4.39 15.62
CA MET A 93 -3.09 4.08 14.29
C MET A 93 -3.76 5.29 13.63
N ILE A 94 -4.57 6.04 14.39
CA ILE A 94 -5.20 7.26 13.92
C ILE A 94 -4.14 8.31 13.56
N SER A 95 -3.10 8.44 14.40
CA SER A 95 -2.02 9.41 14.19
C SER A 95 -1.22 9.09 12.93
N ASN A 96 -0.84 7.83 12.71
CA ASN A 96 -0.18 7.40 11.47
C ASN A 96 -1.07 7.63 10.25
N THR A 97 -2.38 7.34 10.35
CA THR A 97 -3.32 7.60 9.26
C THR A 97 -3.37 9.08 8.91
N LYS A 98 -3.48 9.96 9.92
CA LYS A 98 -3.46 11.41 9.72
C LYS A 98 -2.13 11.87 9.11
N GLY A 99 -1.01 11.33 9.59
CA GLY A 99 0.32 11.61 9.05
C GLY A 99 0.43 11.29 7.57
N VAL A 100 0.00 10.09 7.17
CA VAL A 100 0.01 9.67 5.75
C VAL A 100 -0.91 10.55 4.91
N ARG A 101 -2.10 10.93 5.41
CA ARG A 101 -3.02 11.84 4.71
C ARG A 101 -2.46 13.25 4.48
N CYS A 102 -1.51 13.69 5.29
CA CYS A 102 -0.87 14.98 5.07
C CYS A 102 0.20 14.93 3.96
N LEU A 103 0.58 13.73 3.48
CA LEU A 103 1.60 13.57 2.47
C LEU A 103 1.06 13.89 1.08
N ARG A 104 1.70 14.84 0.40
CA ARG A 104 1.44 15.18 -1.00
C ARG A 104 2.35 14.36 -1.90
N ILE A 105 2.10 13.06 -1.98
CA ILE A 105 2.90 12.16 -2.83
C ILE A 105 2.37 12.27 -4.27
N PRO A 106 3.11 12.81 -5.25
CA PRO A 106 2.65 12.94 -6.63
C PRO A 106 2.87 11.64 -7.42
N SER A 107 2.53 10.49 -6.83
CA SER A 107 2.62 9.17 -7.48
C SER A 107 1.24 8.63 -7.82
N LEU A 108 1.18 7.93 -8.94
CA LEU A 108 -0.04 7.35 -9.48
C LEU A 108 -0.07 5.84 -9.18
N SER A 109 -0.51 5.48 -7.96
CA SER A 109 -0.75 4.09 -7.60
C SER A 109 -1.95 3.51 -8.36
N GLN A 110 -2.07 2.17 -8.43
CA GLN A 110 -3.22 1.50 -9.09
C GLN A 110 -4.57 1.95 -8.50
N THR A 111 -4.63 2.12 -7.17
CA THR A 111 -5.79 2.64 -6.45
C THR A 111 -6.13 4.07 -6.86
N ARG A 112 -5.14 4.98 -6.84
CA ARG A 112 -5.34 6.39 -7.23
C ARG A 112 -5.74 6.51 -8.70
N PHE A 113 -5.09 5.73 -9.57
CA PHE A 113 -5.43 5.66 -10.97
C PHE A 113 -6.89 5.24 -11.16
N ARG A 114 -7.33 4.20 -10.44
CA ARG A 114 -8.72 3.74 -10.53
C ARG A 114 -9.71 4.80 -10.09
N ILE A 115 -9.46 5.50 -8.99
CA ILE A 115 -10.32 6.59 -8.52
C ILE A 115 -10.42 7.70 -9.59
N LEU A 116 -9.29 8.07 -10.19
CA LEU A 116 -9.25 9.06 -11.27
C LEU A 116 -9.97 8.58 -12.53
N PHE A 117 -9.80 7.32 -12.91
CA PHE A 117 -10.49 6.69 -14.04
C PHE A 117 -12.00 6.67 -13.84
N ASP A 118 -12.47 6.26 -12.66
CA ASP A 118 -13.90 6.18 -12.35
C ASP A 118 -14.53 7.58 -12.41
N ARG A 119 -13.81 8.63 -12.00
CA ARG A 119 -14.24 10.04 -12.17
C ARG A 119 -14.21 10.52 -13.61
N TYR A 120 -13.19 10.13 -14.37
CA TYR A 120 -13.05 10.48 -15.79
C TYR A 120 -14.21 9.93 -16.63
N ILE A 121 -14.59 8.66 -16.44
CA ILE A 121 -15.68 8.02 -17.20
C ILE A 121 -17.05 8.66 -16.94
N ILE A 122 -17.27 9.22 -15.76
CA ILE A 122 -18.52 9.90 -15.40
C ILE A 122 -18.43 11.43 -15.56
N ASP A 123 -17.43 11.91 -16.29
CA ASP A 123 -17.18 13.33 -16.60
C ASP A 123 -17.14 14.23 -15.35
N LYS A 124 -16.59 13.71 -14.24
CA LYS A 124 -16.32 14.49 -13.04
C LYS A 124 -14.91 15.10 -13.08
N PRO A 125 -14.70 16.28 -12.49
CA PRO A 125 -13.37 16.88 -12.37
C PRO A 125 -12.38 15.89 -11.74
N LEU A 126 -11.16 15.84 -12.27
CA LEU A 126 -10.09 15.05 -11.66
C LEU A 126 -9.67 15.65 -10.32
N LEU A 127 -9.15 14.80 -9.43
CA LEU A 127 -8.72 15.21 -8.10
C LEU A 127 -7.28 15.70 -8.10
N SER A 128 -7.01 16.74 -7.32
CA SER A 128 -5.63 17.14 -6.99
C SER A 128 -4.95 16.09 -6.11
N VAL A 129 -3.63 16.19 -5.94
CA VAL A 129 -2.87 15.30 -5.05
C VAL A 129 -3.36 15.41 -3.60
N GLU A 130 -3.69 16.63 -3.16
CA GLU A 130 -4.24 16.91 -1.84
C GLU A 130 -5.63 16.29 -1.67
N GLU A 131 -6.53 16.48 -2.64
CA GLU A 131 -7.87 15.89 -2.57
C GLU A 131 -7.80 14.35 -2.62
N MET A 132 -6.87 13.79 -3.39
CA MET A 132 -6.62 12.35 -3.48
C MET A 132 -6.19 11.76 -2.14
N SER A 133 -5.29 12.42 -1.42
CA SER A 133 -4.79 11.96 -0.11
C SER A 133 -5.90 11.82 0.95
N VAL A 134 -7.00 12.57 0.81
CA VAL A 134 -8.14 12.52 1.73
C VAL A 134 -9.07 11.34 1.41
N VAL A 135 -9.28 11.05 0.13
CA VAL A 135 -10.26 10.05 -0.34
C VAL A 135 -9.65 8.66 -0.50
N GLU A 136 -8.33 8.55 -0.64
CA GLU A 136 -7.69 7.26 -0.85
C GLU A 136 -7.85 6.34 0.37
N PRO A 137 -8.08 5.04 0.15
CA PRO A 137 -8.10 4.08 1.24
C PRO A 137 -6.66 3.88 1.76
N ILE A 138 -6.48 4.05 3.09
CA ILE A 138 -5.17 3.92 3.77
C ILE A 138 -5.17 2.72 4.74
N PHE A 139 -6.30 2.49 5.40
CA PHE A 139 -6.48 1.40 6.34
C PHE A 139 -7.39 0.38 5.74
N LEU A 140 -6.89 -0.78 5.28
CA LEU A 140 -7.72 -1.97 5.13
C LEU A 140 -7.09 -3.33 4.73
N PRO A 141 -5.79 -3.69 4.85
CA PRO A 141 -5.33 -5.02 4.37
C PRO A 141 -6.09 -6.24 4.92
N LEU A 142 -6.58 -6.16 6.16
CA LEU A 142 -7.31 -7.24 6.85
C LEU A 142 -8.79 -7.39 6.41
N LEU A 143 -9.42 -6.38 5.80
CA LEU A 143 -10.71 -6.56 5.10
C LEU A 143 -10.60 -6.32 3.59
N GLU A 144 -9.46 -5.89 3.05
CA GLU A 144 -9.16 -5.79 1.62
C GLU A 144 -8.83 -7.14 0.98
N GLY A 145 -8.93 -8.25 1.73
CA GLY A 145 -9.15 -9.58 1.15
C GLY A 145 -10.34 -9.62 0.15
N PHE A 146 -11.15 -8.56 0.09
CA PHE A 146 -12.26 -8.37 -0.86
C PHE A 146 -11.97 -7.44 -2.06
N TYR A 147 -10.84 -6.72 -2.12
CA TYR A 147 -10.40 -6.04 -3.36
C TYR A 147 -9.32 -6.88 -4.02
N LYS A 148 -9.72 -8.04 -4.54
CA LYS A 148 -8.85 -8.78 -5.44
C LYS A 148 -8.59 -7.89 -6.65
N GLU A 149 -7.33 -7.49 -6.85
CA GLU A 149 -6.92 -6.77 -8.06
C GLU A 149 -7.37 -7.60 -9.27
N ASP A 150 -8.41 -7.11 -9.95
CA ASP A 150 -8.96 -7.77 -11.14
C ASP A 150 -8.06 -7.59 -12.35
N ILE A 151 -7.01 -6.76 -12.23
CA ILE A 151 -6.07 -6.45 -13.30
C ILE A 151 -4.67 -6.74 -12.78
N GLU A 152 -4.02 -7.74 -13.35
CA GLU A 152 -2.65 -8.10 -13.03
C GLU A 152 -1.69 -7.47 -14.05
N ILE A 153 -0.78 -6.61 -13.60
CA ILE A 153 0.23 -5.99 -14.47
C ILE A 153 1.55 -6.76 -14.41
N GLY A 154 2.16 -6.99 -15.56
CA GLY A 154 3.48 -7.60 -15.66
C GLY A 154 3.46 -9.12 -15.58
N SER A 155 2.35 -9.75 -15.99
CA SER A 155 2.27 -11.22 -15.97
C SER A 155 3.27 -11.85 -16.94
N ASN A 156 3.72 -13.06 -16.59
CA ASN A 156 4.70 -13.78 -17.40
C ASN A 156 4.16 -14.04 -18.81
N PHE A 157 4.99 -13.73 -19.81
CA PHE A 157 4.64 -13.88 -21.22
C PHE A 157 4.29 -15.33 -21.59
N LEU A 158 5.08 -16.30 -21.11
CA LEU A 158 4.93 -17.72 -21.47
C LEU A 158 3.62 -18.29 -20.90
N ASP A 159 3.27 -17.92 -19.68
CA ASP A 159 2.01 -18.32 -19.05
C ASP A 159 0.80 -17.76 -19.80
N CYS A 160 0.94 -16.54 -20.33
CA CYS A 160 -0.14 -15.86 -21.03
C CYS A 160 -0.30 -16.29 -22.50
N PHE A 161 0.74 -16.85 -23.13
CA PHE A 161 0.75 -17.19 -24.55
C PHE A 161 1.28 -18.61 -24.81
N PRO A 162 0.53 -19.67 -24.43
CA PRO A 162 0.92 -21.04 -24.74
C PRO A 162 0.91 -21.33 -26.25
N HIS A 163 0.10 -20.60 -27.01
CA HIS A 163 -0.02 -20.77 -28.46
C HIS A 163 0.41 -19.50 -29.22
N LYS A 164 1.33 -19.67 -30.19
CA LYS A 164 1.87 -18.58 -31.02
C LYS A 164 0.79 -17.84 -31.83
N SER A 165 -0.30 -18.52 -32.22
CA SER A 165 -1.41 -17.94 -32.98
C SER A 165 -2.10 -16.80 -32.22
N GLU A 166 -2.31 -16.97 -30.91
CA GLU A 166 -2.95 -15.96 -30.06
C GLU A 166 -2.07 -14.71 -29.93
N TRP A 167 -0.76 -14.91 -29.73
CA TRP A 167 0.22 -13.83 -29.74
C TRP A 167 0.18 -13.06 -31.06
N MET A 168 0.24 -13.74 -32.21
CA MET A 168 0.24 -13.08 -33.51
C MET A 168 -1.04 -12.25 -33.73
N ARG A 169 -2.20 -12.78 -33.32
CA ARG A 169 -3.49 -12.07 -33.38
C ARG A 169 -3.49 -10.81 -32.51
N LEU A 170 -3.12 -10.93 -31.24
CA LEU A 170 -3.12 -9.79 -30.32
C LEU A 170 -2.04 -8.77 -30.69
N ARG A 171 -0.90 -9.22 -31.22
CA ARG A 171 0.14 -8.31 -31.70
C ARG A 171 -0.29 -7.49 -32.90
N ALA A 172 -1.15 -8.05 -33.78
CA ALA A 172 -1.73 -7.30 -34.88
C ALA A 172 -2.70 -6.21 -34.40
N ILE A 173 -3.45 -6.46 -33.32
CA ILE A 173 -4.37 -5.49 -32.71
C ILE A 173 -3.61 -4.36 -31.99
N TYR A 174 -2.65 -4.73 -31.13
CA TYR A 174 -1.83 -3.79 -30.36
C TYR A 174 -0.58 -3.33 -31.17
N LYS A 175 -0.75 -3.06 -32.47
CA LYS A 175 0.36 -2.65 -33.33
C LYS A 175 0.87 -1.27 -32.91
N GLY A 176 2.15 -1.18 -32.58
CA GLY A 176 2.79 0.06 -32.11
C GLY A 176 2.78 0.24 -30.60
N GLU A 177 1.88 -0.44 -29.87
CA GLU A 177 1.87 -0.41 -28.41
C GLU A 177 2.96 -1.33 -27.83
N ARG A 178 3.45 -0.97 -26.64
CA ARG A 178 4.44 -1.74 -25.87
C ARG A 178 3.81 -2.57 -24.77
N TYR A 179 2.52 -2.83 -24.87
CA TYR A 179 1.77 -3.69 -23.95
C TYR A 179 0.67 -4.44 -24.70
N ILE A 180 0.12 -5.46 -24.05
CA ILE A 180 -1.08 -6.18 -24.48
C ILE A 180 -1.98 -6.39 -23.26
N VAL A 181 -3.28 -6.18 -23.43
CA VAL A 181 -4.29 -6.52 -22.43
C VAL A 181 -5.13 -7.69 -22.93
N LYS A 182 -5.28 -8.73 -22.09
CA LYS A 182 -6.16 -9.87 -22.35
C LYS A 182 -6.82 -10.38 -21.07
N LYS A 183 -7.83 -11.24 -21.20
CA LYS A 183 -8.36 -12.00 -20.05
C LYS A 183 -7.33 -13.01 -19.58
N LYS A 184 -7.22 -13.16 -18.25
CA LYS A 184 -6.29 -14.11 -17.62
C LYS A 184 -6.70 -15.56 -17.89
N SER A 185 -8.01 -15.83 -17.93
CA SER A 185 -8.56 -17.15 -18.24
C SER A 185 -9.54 -17.07 -19.40
N GLN A 186 -9.60 -18.14 -20.18
CA GLN A 186 -10.64 -18.31 -21.21
C GLN A 186 -11.99 -18.67 -20.59
N ASN A 187 -12.04 -18.99 -19.29
CA ASN A 187 -13.29 -19.20 -18.58
C ASN A 187 -14.12 -17.91 -18.54
N MET A 188 -15.33 -17.97 -19.08
CA MET A 188 -16.27 -16.84 -19.14
C MET A 188 -16.65 -16.29 -17.76
N ARG A 189 -16.51 -17.08 -16.69
CA ARG A 189 -16.76 -16.63 -15.31
C ARG A 189 -15.59 -15.85 -14.70
N ASP A 190 -14.38 -16.00 -15.24
CA ASP A 190 -13.21 -15.28 -14.76
C ASP A 190 -13.11 -13.92 -15.48
N LYS A 191 -13.36 -12.86 -14.74
CA LYS A 191 -13.32 -11.48 -15.25
C LYS A 191 -11.96 -10.83 -15.12
N ARG A 192 -10.95 -11.54 -14.59
CA ARG A 192 -9.62 -10.98 -14.39
C ARG A 192 -8.93 -10.72 -15.72
N LEU A 193 -8.33 -9.54 -15.82
CA LEU A 193 -7.49 -9.11 -16.91
C LEU A 193 -6.03 -9.25 -16.51
N THR A 194 -5.20 -9.50 -17.51
CA THR A 194 -3.75 -9.44 -17.39
C THR A 194 -3.22 -8.44 -18.41
N VAL A 195 -2.24 -7.67 -17.97
CA VAL A 195 -1.48 -6.73 -18.76
C VAL A 195 -0.06 -7.27 -18.90
N ILE A 196 0.35 -7.44 -20.15
CA ILE A 196 1.65 -7.99 -20.52
C ILE A 196 2.46 -6.83 -21.08
N LEU A 197 3.55 -6.49 -20.40
CA LEU A 197 4.45 -5.43 -20.81
C LEU A 197 5.51 -6.01 -21.74
N LEU A 198 5.74 -5.35 -22.88
CA LEU A 198 6.77 -5.74 -23.83
C LEU A 198 8.09 -5.08 -23.48
N ALA A 199 9.20 -5.67 -23.93
CA ALA A 199 10.53 -5.13 -23.69
C ALA A 199 10.61 -3.66 -24.14
N GLY A 200 11.08 -2.79 -23.25
CA GLY A 200 11.16 -1.35 -23.48
C GLY A 200 9.82 -0.61 -23.37
N ALA A 201 8.88 -1.11 -22.57
CA ALA A 201 7.71 -0.36 -22.13
C ALA A 201 8.13 0.77 -21.17
N SER A 202 7.58 1.97 -21.38
CA SER A 202 7.76 3.15 -20.54
C SER A 202 6.65 3.28 -19.48
N ASP A 203 6.80 4.21 -18.54
CA ASP A 203 5.76 4.53 -17.54
C ASP A 203 4.44 4.98 -18.18
N ILE A 204 4.53 5.63 -19.35
CA ILE A 204 3.36 6.00 -20.16
C ILE A 204 2.68 4.76 -20.71
N ASP A 205 3.44 3.78 -21.20
CA ASP A 205 2.88 2.52 -21.70
C ASP A 205 2.20 1.73 -20.57
N ILE A 206 2.78 1.72 -19.38
CA ILE A 206 2.16 1.12 -18.19
C ILE A 206 0.84 1.83 -17.88
N SER A 207 0.83 3.16 -17.83
CA SER A 207 -0.37 3.96 -17.57
C SER A 207 -1.47 3.73 -18.62
N LYS A 208 -1.10 3.74 -19.91
CA LYS A 208 -2.01 3.46 -21.03
C LYS A 208 -2.57 2.04 -20.95
N SER A 209 -1.73 1.06 -20.64
CA SER A 209 -2.13 -0.33 -20.53
C SER A 209 -3.17 -0.56 -19.44
N TYR A 210 -2.98 0.11 -18.30
CA TYR A 210 -3.91 0.04 -17.17
C TYR A 210 -5.21 0.78 -17.46
N PHE A 211 -5.14 1.95 -18.11
CA PHE A 211 -6.33 2.65 -18.61
C PHE A 211 -7.17 1.78 -19.55
N ASN A 212 -6.52 1.11 -20.50
CA ASN A 212 -7.19 0.22 -21.45
C ASN A 212 -7.76 -1.02 -20.76
N ALA A 213 -7.07 -1.57 -19.77
CA ALA A 213 -7.61 -2.66 -18.95
C ALA A 213 -8.85 -2.24 -18.16
N LEU A 214 -8.84 -1.07 -17.53
CA LEU A 214 -10.00 -0.53 -16.82
C LEU A 214 -11.18 -0.25 -17.76
N SER A 215 -10.89 0.26 -18.96
CA SER A 215 -11.89 0.52 -20.01
C SER A 215 -12.52 -0.78 -20.54
N LEU A 216 -11.72 -1.81 -20.76
CA LEU A 216 -12.25 -3.14 -21.11
C LEU A 216 -13.10 -3.70 -19.97
N ARG A 217 -12.65 -3.56 -18.72
CA ARG A 217 -13.41 -4.02 -17.55
C ARG A 217 -14.79 -3.36 -17.44
N SER A 218 -14.88 -2.03 -17.61
CA SER A 218 -16.14 -1.31 -17.48
C SER A 218 -17.17 -1.70 -18.56
N GLN A 219 -16.72 -2.18 -19.72
CA GLN A 219 -17.60 -2.75 -20.74
C GLN A 219 -18.20 -4.11 -20.32
N PHE A 220 -17.54 -4.89 -19.44
CA PHE A 220 -17.99 -6.20 -18.97
C PHE A 220 -18.70 -6.16 -17.59
N LEU A 221 -18.62 -5.04 -16.88
CA LEU A 221 -19.22 -4.79 -15.57
C LEU A 221 -19.71 -3.34 -15.55
N PRO A 222 -20.99 -3.07 -15.88
CA PRO A 222 -21.51 -1.72 -15.81
C PRO A 222 -21.34 -1.20 -14.38
N ILE A 223 -20.85 0.03 -14.26
CA ILE A 223 -20.74 0.73 -12.98
C ILE A 223 -22.14 0.76 -12.37
N THR A 224 -22.36 -0.01 -11.31
CA THR A 224 -23.57 0.11 -10.50
C THR A 224 -23.57 1.51 -9.91
N LYS A 225 -24.55 2.32 -10.35
CA LYS A 225 -24.83 3.66 -9.82
C LYS A 225 -25.08 3.62 -8.31
#